data_AF-A0AB39UFW1-F1
#
_entry.id   AF-A0AB39UFW1-F1
#
_cell.length_a   1.000
_cell.length_b   1.000
_cell.length_c   1.000
_cell.angle_alpha   90.00
_cell.angle_beta   90.00
_cell.angle_gamma   90.00
#
_symmetry.space_group_name_H-M   'P 1'
#
loop_
_entity.id
_entity.type
_entity.pdbx_description
1 polymer ?
#
loop_
_entity_poly.entity_id
_entity_poly.type
_entity_poly.pdbx_seq_one_letter_code
_entity_poly.pdbx_strand_id
1 'polypeptide(L)'
;MNEEAAAINLEDYDIDASFVDDYSVEEAIISDEYDGLRYEHGYSVADQWAEEKRDAIHEWMRRRDRKAITDHLRTRRQPMTTRTLYPTAIRLLDNHRDTVKTILAYEADRRVNTANLPEGWHRYAVRANDGNGANDTFENWVWVDHMNDCISREDVSGMLAEQGGMVFEYAETDPDEPPIDMPEAIYQR
;
A
#
# COMPACT_ATOMS: atom_id res chain seq x y z
N MET A 1 42.87 27.92 -9.12
CA MET A 1 42.74 26.71 -9.96
C MET A 1 41.51 26.01 -9.48
N ASN A 2 40.56 25.75 -10.38
CA ASN A 2 39.36 24.97 -10.06
C ASN A 2 39.79 23.51 -9.94
N GLU A 3 39.92 23.02 -8.72
CA GLU A 3 39.88 21.57 -8.47
C GLU A 3 38.41 21.16 -8.62
N GLU A 4 38.08 20.59 -9.78
CA GLU A 4 36.87 19.79 -9.93
C GLU A 4 36.91 18.74 -8.82
N ALA A 5 35.97 18.84 -7.86
CA ALA A 5 35.76 17.78 -6.89
C ALA A 5 35.58 16.47 -7.68
N ALA A 6 36.61 15.62 -7.63
CA ALA A 6 36.66 14.38 -8.38
C ALA A 6 35.40 13.59 -8.03
N ALA A 7 34.61 13.24 -9.04
CA ALA A 7 33.46 12.37 -8.85
C ALA A 7 33.99 11.01 -8.36
N ILE A 8 33.91 10.78 -7.04
CA ILE A 8 34.36 9.53 -6.43
C ILE A 8 33.44 8.42 -6.94
N ASN A 9 34.02 7.44 -7.63
CA ASN A 9 33.34 6.21 -7.99
C ASN A 9 33.54 5.19 -6.87
N LEU A 10 32.50 4.89 -6.10
CA LEU A 10 32.57 3.98 -4.96
C LEU A 10 32.80 2.52 -5.36
N GLU A 11 32.51 2.16 -6.62
CA GLU A 11 32.83 0.85 -7.17
C GLU A 11 34.34 0.62 -7.24
N ASP A 12 35.15 1.69 -7.34
CA ASP A 12 36.62 1.60 -7.32
C ASP A 12 37.14 1.22 -5.92
N TYR A 13 36.30 1.31 -4.89
CA TYR A 13 36.59 1.00 -3.49
C TYR A 13 35.84 -0.24 -2.97
N ASP A 14 35.20 -1.02 -3.87
CA ASP A 14 34.44 -2.24 -3.55
C ASP A 14 33.33 -2.07 -2.50
N ILE A 15 32.79 -0.85 -2.37
CA ILE A 15 31.71 -0.55 -1.42
C ILE A 15 30.36 -0.81 -2.09
N ASP A 16 29.61 -1.80 -1.58
CA ASP A 16 28.21 -1.98 -1.98
C ASP A 16 27.39 -0.77 -1.55
N ALA A 17 26.97 -0.04 -2.57
CA ALA A 17 26.22 1.18 -2.52
C ALA A 17 24.87 1.06 -1.75
N SER A 18 24.40 -0.15 -1.44
CA SER A 18 23.17 -0.42 -0.69
C SER A 18 23.32 -0.55 0.84
N PHE A 19 24.54 -0.63 1.37
CA PHE A 19 24.82 -0.95 2.79
C PHE A 19 25.93 -0.10 3.40
N VAL A 20 26.01 1.18 3.05
CA VAL A 20 27.09 2.03 3.55
C VAL A 20 26.73 2.63 4.91
N ASP A 21 27.32 2.09 5.97
CA ASP A 21 27.33 2.71 7.31
C ASP A 21 28.60 3.54 7.54
N ASP A 22 28.61 4.36 8.59
CA ASP A 22 29.76 5.22 8.93
C ASP A 22 31.06 4.41 9.09
N TYR A 23 30.97 3.14 9.51
CA TYR A 23 32.12 2.25 9.64
C TYR A 23 32.72 1.90 8.28
N SER A 24 31.89 1.59 7.29
CA SER A 24 32.29 1.29 5.92
C SER A 24 32.91 2.50 5.22
N VAL A 25 32.48 3.71 5.57
CA VAL A 25 33.09 4.97 5.09
C VAL A 25 34.51 5.12 5.64
N GLU A 26 34.71 4.85 6.94
CA GLU A 26 36.04 4.96 7.55
C GLU A 26 37.02 3.89 7.02
N GLU A 27 36.57 2.65 6.80
CA GLU A 27 37.41 1.60 6.18
C GLU A 27 37.86 1.98 4.77
N ALA A 28 37.00 2.62 3.97
CA ALA A 28 37.35 3.04 2.63
C ALA A 28 38.34 4.23 2.59
N ILE A 29 38.28 5.09 3.61
CA ILE A 29 39.18 6.25 3.73
C ILE A 29 40.54 5.84 4.29
N ILE A 30 40.58 4.91 5.25
CA ILE A 30 41.81 4.38 5.82
C ILE A 30 42.31 3.23 4.94
N SER A 31 42.78 3.58 3.74
CA SER A 31 43.30 2.66 2.73
C SER A 31 44.79 2.86 2.47
N ASP A 32 45.37 2.02 1.62
CA ASP A 32 46.76 2.13 1.16
C ASP A 32 47.07 3.53 0.57
N GLU A 33 46.08 4.24 0.02
CA GLU A 33 46.22 5.63 -0.46
C GLU A 33 46.44 6.64 0.69
N TYR A 34 45.71 6.49 1.81
CA TYR A 34 45.90 7.34 2.99
C TYR A 34 47.29 7.14 3.60
N ASP A 35 47.72 5.88 3.73
CA ASP A 35 49.05 5.57 4.24
C ASP A 35 50.15 6.07 3.29
N GLY A 36 49.98 5.92 1.97
CA GLY A 36 50.90 6.49 0.98
C GLY A 36 51.05 8.01 1.11
N LEU A 37 49.93 8.75 1.17
CA LEU A 37 49.94 10.20 1.36
C LEU A 37 50.58 10.61 2.69
N ARG A 38 50.32 9.85 3.76
CA ARG A 38 50.91 10.09 5.07
C ARG A 38 52.42 9.90 5.05
N TYR A 39 52.93 8.87 4.37
CA TYR A 39 54.37 8.60 4.28
C TYR A 39 55.10 9.60 3.36
N GLU A 40 54.48 10.01 2.25
CA GLU A 40 55.13 10.88 1.26
C GLU A 40 54.98 12.38 1.57
N HIS A 41 53.85 12.79 2.12
CA HIS A 41 53.48 14.21 2.29
C HIS A 41 53.16 14.61 3.74
N GLY A 42 53.13 13.64 4.66
CA GLY A 42 52.88 13.85 6.07
C GLY A 42 51.40 13.90 6.44
N TYR A 43 51.13 13.80 7.75
CA TYR A 43 49.77 13.66 8.29
C TYR A 43 48.80 14.76 7.88
N SER A 44 49.25 16.03 7.83
CA SER A 44 48.35 17.14 7.51
C SER A 44 47.73 17.03 6.12
N VAL A 45 48.44 16.45 5.15
CA VAL A 45 47.94 16.27 3.78
C VAL A 45 47.00 15.06 3.72
N ALA A 46 47.38 13.96 4.40
CA ALA A 46 46.54 12.76 4.47
C ALA A 46 45.21 13.01 5.19
N ASP A 47 45.23 13.78 6.29
CA ASP A 47 44.03 14.11 7.07
C ASP A 47 43.07 15.01 6.30
N GLN A 48 43.59 16.01 5.58
CA GLN A 48 42.77 16.87 4.73
C GLN A 48 42.12 16.06 3.58
N TRP A 49 42.90 15.20 2.93
CA TRP A 49 42.38 14.31 1.89
C TRP A 49 41.28 13.39 2.44
N ALA A 50 41.48 12.83 3.65
CA ALA A 50 40.50 11.99 4.31
C ALA A 50 39.20 12.75 4.60
N GLU A 51 39.28 13.99 5.08
CA GLU A 51 38.12 14.86 5.35
C GLU A 51 37.32 15.15 4.07
N GLU A 52 38.00 15.56 2.99
CA GLU A 52 37.36 15.85 1.70
C GLU A 52 36.67 14.61 1.11
N LYS A 53 37.29 13.43 1.25
CA LYS A 53 36.70 12.16 0.83
C LYS A 53 35.46 11.81 1.66
N ARG A 54 35.52 11.96 2.98
CA ARG A 54 34.41 11.73 3.92
C ARG A 54 33.20 12.58 3.55
N ASP A 55 33.42 13.86 3.27
CA ASP A 55 32.37 14.80 2.89
C ASP A 55 31.73 14.47 1.54
N ALA A 56 32.54 14.09 0.55
CA ALA A 56 32.05 13.70 -0.77
C ALA A 56 31.21 12.41 -0.71
N ILE A 57 31.62 11.42 0.09
CA ILE A 57 30.87 10.18 0.31
C ILE A 57 29.52 10.48 0.98
N HIS A 58 29.52 11.29 2.05
CA HIS A 58 28.29 11.70 2.72
C HIS A 58 27.36 12.54 1.82
N GLU A 59 27.91 13.40 0.95
CA GLU A 59 27.09 14.16 0.00
C GLU A 59 26.44 13.25 -1.05
N TRP A 60 27.18 12.26 -1.56
CA TRP A 60 26.65 11.25 -2.45
C TRP A 60 25.51 10.44 -1.81
N MET A 61 25.66 10.02 -0.55
CA MET A 61 24.60 9.34 0.21
C MET A 61 23.34 10.21 0.29
N ARG A 62 23.48 11.48 0.70
CA ARG A 62 22.36 12.43 0.78
C ARG A 62 21.64 12.62 -0.55
N ARG A 63 22.37 12.63 -1.67
CA ARG A 63 21.78 12.71 -3.03
C ARG A 63 21.06 11.42 -3.41
N ARG A 64 21.64 10.25 -3.09
CA ARG A 64 21.03 8.94 -3.34
C ARG A 64 19.76 8.74 -2.53
N ASP A 65 19.75 9.06 -1.24
CA ASP A 65 18.55 8.95 -0.40
C ASP A 65 17.43 9.83 -0.93
N ARG A 66 17.75 11.04 -1.37
CA ARG A 66 16.79 11.93 -2.01
C ARG A 66 16.23 11.33 -3.31
N LYS A 67 17.08 10.69 -4.12
CA LYS A 67 16.64 9.99 -5.34
C LYS A 67 15.78 8.77 -5.01
N ALA A 68 16.15 7.97 -4.01
CA ALA A 68 15.38 6.81 -3.56
C ALA A 68 14.01 7.22 -3.02
N ILE A 69 13.93 8.31 -2.23
CA ILE A 69 12.67 8.90 -1.76
C ILE A 69 11.85 9.41 -2.96
N THR A 70 12.48 10.09 -3.90
CA THR A 70 11.79 10.62 -5.10
C THR A 70 11.27 9.50 -6.00
N ASP A 71 12.06 8.46 -6.21
CA ASP A 71 11.68 7.28 -6.99
C ASP A 71 10.57 6.51 -6.27
N HIS A 72 10.65 6.32 -4.94
CA HIS A 72 9.57 5.73 -4.14
C HIS A 72 8.25 6.53 -4.23
N LEU A 73 8.32 7.87 -4.19
CA LEU A 73 7.18 8.75 -4.39
C LEU A 73 6.64 8.70 -5.83
N ARG A 74 7.50 8.40 -6.82
CA ARG A 74 7.14 8.25 -8.24
C ARG A 74 6.51 6.88 -8.53
N THR A 75 6.92 5.81 -7.84
CA THR A 75 6.33 4.47 -7.96
C THR A 75 4.91 4.44 -7.38
N ARG A 76 4.61 5.27 -6.37
CA ARG A 76 3.22 5.53 -5.90
C ARG A 76 2.32 6.24 -6.93
N ARG A 77 2.88 6.66 -8.06
CA ARG A 77 2.20 7.38 -9.15
C ARG A 77 1.99 6.53 -10.41
N GLN A 78 1.97 5.20 -10.30
CA GLN A 78 1.34 4.39 -11.34
C GLN A 78 -0.17 4.71 -11.38
N PRO A 79 -0.81 4.78 -12.56
CA PRO A 79 -2.27 4.90 -12.62
C PRO A 79 -2.85 3.72 -11.85
N MET A 80 -3.60 4.01 -10.77
CA MET A 80 -4.30 2.97 -10.03
C MET A 80 -5.25 2.31 -11.03
N THR A 81 -5.01 1.04 -11.34
CA THR A 81 -5.97 0.24 -12.08
C THR A 81 -7.28 0.26 -11.29
N THR A 82 -8.34 0.73 -11.92
CA THR A 82 -9.68 0.74 -11.33
C THR A 82 -10.54 -0.34 -11.94
N ARG A 83 -11.55 -0.74 -11.18
CA ARG A 83 -12.61 -1.63 -11.61
C ARG A 83 -13.95 -0.94 -11.41
N THR A 84 -14.77 -0.95 -12.46
CA THR A 84 -16.12 -0.42 -12.40
C THR A 84 -17.03 -1.43 -11.70
N LEU A 85 -17.74 -0.96 -10.67
CA LEU A 85 -18.78 -1.69 -9.96
C LEU A 85 -20.13 -1.07 -10.25
N TYR A 86 -21.15 -1.90 -10.38
CA TYR A 86 -22.50 -1.48 -10.70
C TYR A 86 -23.37 -1.44 -9.44
N PRO A 87 -24.25 -0.44 -9.33
CA PRO A 87 -25.12 -0.28 -8.18
C PRO A 87 -26.17 -1.40 -8.12
N THR A 88 -26.43 -1.87 -6.92
CA THR A 88 -27.50 -2.82 -6.60
C THR A 88 -28.23 -2.36 -5.34
N ALA A 89 -29.55 -2.36 -5.37
CA ALA A 89 -30.34 -2.09 -4.17
C ALA A 89 -30.55 -3.38 -3.39
N ILE A 90 -30.23 -3.38 -2.09
CA ILE A 90 -30.39 -4.53 -1.20
C ILE A 90 -31.41 -4.18 -0.11
N ARG A 91 -32.50 -4.94 -0.04
CA ARG A 91 -33.48 -4.88 1.06
C ARG A 91 -33.04 -5.84 2.15
N LEU A 92 -32.77 -5.32 3.34
CA LEU A 92 -32.54 -6.09 4.55
C LEU A 92 -33.89 -6.33 5.24
N LEU A 93 -34.16 -7.60 5.52
CA LEU A 93 -35.43 -8.07 6.04
C LEU A 93 -35.30 -8.58 7.48
N ASP A 94 -36.33 -8.37 8.29
CA ASP A 94 -36.42 -8.98 9.61
C ASP A 94 -36.89 -10.45 9.54
N ASN A 95 -37.09 -11.06 10.71
CA ASN A 95 -37.57 -12.44 10.83
C ASN A 95 -38.98 -12.68 10.28
N HIS A 96 -39.78 -11.62 10.11
CA HIS A 96 -41.10 -11.66 9.50
C HIS A 96 -41.08 -11.43 7.98
N ARG A 97 -39.88 -11.21 7.41
CA ARG A 97 -39.63 -10.80 6.02
C ARG A 97 -40.17 -9.40 5.69
N ASP A 98 -40.36 -8.57 6.70
CA ASP A 98 -40.66 -7.17 6.50
C ASP A 98 -39.35 -6.40 6.26
N THR A 99 -39.38 -5.44 5.34
CA THR A 99 -38.20 -4.64 5.03
C THR A 99 -37.90 -3.69 6.18
N VAL A 100 -36.71 -3.85 6.76
CA VAL A 100 -36.18 -2.97 7.79
C VAL A 100 -35.46 -1.78 7.15
N LYS A 101 -34.64 -2.07 6.14
CA LYS A 101 -33.83 -1.06 5.47
C LYS A 101 -33.54 -1.47 4.03
N THR A 102 -33.52 -0.50 3.12
CA THR A 102 -32.95 -0.70 1.78
C THR A 102 -31.64 0.08 1.73
N ILE A 103 -30.56 -0.55 1.29
CA ILE A 103 -29.27 0.11 1.07
C ILE A 103 -28.90 0.06 -0.39
N LEU A 104 -28.16 1.09 -0.82
CA LEU A 104 -27.41 1.02 -2.05
C LEU A 104 -26.07 0.32 -1.79
N ALA A 105 -25.80 -0.75 -2.54
CA ALA A 105 -24.55 -1.49 -2.46
C ALA A 105 -23.96 -1.70 -3.85
N TYR A 106 -22.70 -2.09 -3.90
CA TYR A 106 -21.98 -2.38 -5.12
C TYR A 106 -21.38 -3.77 -4.98
N GLU A 107 -21.87 -4.68 -5.79
CA GLU A 107 -21.44 -6.07 -5.75
C GLU A 107 -20.01 -6.20 -6.28
N ALA A 108 -19.18 -6.90 -5.52
CA ALA A 108 -17.81 -7.20 -5.85
C ALA A 108 -17.71 -8.68 -6.25
N ASP A 109 -17.18 -8.92 -7.46
CA ASP A 109 -17.03 -10.27 -8.03
C ASP A 109 -15.96 -11.13 -7.33
N ARG A 110 -15.20 -10.53 -6.41
CA ARG A 110 -14.12 -11.13 -5.64
C ARG A 110 -14.16 -10.60 -4.23
N ARG A 111 -13.49 -11.33 -3.33
CA ARG A 111 -13.41 -10.97 -1.93
C ARG A 111 -12.65 -9.65 -1.74
N VAL A 112 -13.26 -8.75 -0.99
CA VAL A 112 -12.72 -7.43 -0.69
C VAL A 112 -11.88 -7.49 0.58
N ASN A 113 -10.71 -6.89 0.52
CA ASN A 113 -9.87 -6.58 1.67
C ASN A 113 -10.32 -5.25 2.28
N THR A 114 -10.91 -5.34 3.47
CA THR A 114 -11.41 -4.17 4.21
C THR A 114 -10.33 -3.16 4.56
N ALA A 115 -9.07 -3.57 4.69
CA ALA A 115 -7.96 -2.65 4.98
C ALA A 115 -7.64 -1.72 3.79
N ASN A 116 -8.04 -2.11 2.58
CA ASN A 116 -7.77 -1.36 1.35
C ASN A 116 -8.99 -0.58 0.87
N LEU A 117 -10.11 -0.61 1.60
CA LEU A 117 -11.28 0.17 1.24
C LEU A 117 -11.02 1.66 1.43
N PRO A 118 -11.54 2.52 0.53
CA PRO A 118 -11.53 3.95 0.76
C PRO A 118 -12.32 4.31 2.03
N GLU A 119 -11.94 5.41 2.66
CA GLU A 119 -12.62 5.91 3.87
C GLU A 119 -14.14 6.08 3.62
N GLY A 120 -14.93 5.69 4.63
CA GLY A 120 -16.40 5.73 4.57
C GLY A 120 -17.05 4.61 3.77
N TRP A 121 -16.27 3.63 3.29
CA TRP A 121 -16.81 2.41 2.68
C TRP A 121 -16.76 1.23 3.64
N HIS A 122 -17.84 0.46 3.61
CA HIS A 122 -18.05 -0.72 4.42
C HIS A 122 -18.20 -1.93 3.51
N ARG A 123 -17.70 -3.08 3.95
CA ARG A 123 -17.90 -4.35 3.25
C ARG A 123 -18.88 -5.22 4.00
N TYR A 124 -19.71 -5.90 3.24
CA TYR A 124 -20.58 -6.97 3.66
C TYR A 124 -20.34 -8.22 2.80
N ALA A 125 -20.72 -9.38 3.31
CA ALA A 125 -20.58 -10.66 2.67
C ALA A 125 -21.95 -11.32 2.54
N VAL A 126 -22.22 -11.93 1.40
CA VAL A 126 -23.38 -12.79 1.21
C VAL A 126 -22.96 -14.23 1.51
N ARG A 127 -23.70 -14.88 2.40
CA ARG A 127 -23.61 -16.33 2.63
C ARG A 127 -24.70 -17.02 1.81
N ALA A 128 -24.30 -17.97 0.99
CA ALA A 128 -25.22 -18.94 0.42
C ALA A 128 -25.55 -19.99 1.48
N ASN A 129 -26.82 -20.32 1.67
CA ASN A 129 -27.22 -21.40 2.59
C ASN A 129 -27.54 -22.72 1.85
N ASP A 130 -26.95 -22.89 0.66
CA ASP A 130 -26.89 -24.11 -0.17
C ASP A 130 -28.22 -24.87 -0.37
N GLY A 131 -29.35 -24.15 -0.33
CA GLY A 131 -30.66 -24.73 -0.61
C GLY A 131 -31.17 -25.71 0.46
N ASN A 132 -30.59 -25.72 1.67
CA ASN A 132 -31.07 -26.53 2.80
C ASN A 132 -32.41 -26.04 3.40
N GLY A 133 -33.16 -25.21 2.68
CA GLY A 133 -34.39 -24.56 3.13
C GLY A 133 -34.18 -23.28 3.96
N ALA A 134 -32.92 -22.91 4.23
CA ALA A 134 -32.56 -21.63 4.81
C ALA A 134 -32.30 -20.58 3.72
N ASN A 135 -32.76 -19.35 3.95
CA ASN A 135 -32.56 -18.22 3.04
C ASN A 135 -31.10 -17.74 3.11
N ASP A 136 -30.55 -17.26 2.00
CA ASP A 136 -29.25 -16.59 1.98
C ASP A 136 -29.24 -15.36 2.89
N THR A 137 -28.09 -15.06 3.47
CA THR A 137 -27.93 -13.99 4.46
C THR A 137 -26.88 -12.97 4.05
N PHE A 138 -27.16 -11.70 4.36
CA PHE A 138 -26.23 -10.59 4.27
C PHE A 138 -25.57 -10.38 5.64
N GLU A 139 -24.24 -10.39 5.69
CA GLU A 139 -23.47 -10.47 6.93
C GLU A 139 -22.25 -9.54 6.93
N ASN A 140 -21.70 -9.27 8.11
CA ASN A 140 -20.44 -8.52 8.23
C ASN A 140 -19.24 -9.30 7.66
N TRP A 141 -19.26 -10.63 7.78
CA TRP A 141 -18.19 -11.50 7.32
C TRP A 141 -18.64 -12.97 7.26
N VAL A 142 -18.19 -13.70 6.23
CA VAL A 142 -18.52 -15.11 6.02
C VAL A 142 -17.27 -15.87 5.61
N TRP A 143 -16.91 -16.95 6.30
CA TRP A 143 -15.80 -17.82 5.87
C TRP A 143 -16.25 -18.98 5.00
N VAL A 144 -17.27 -19.71 5.46
CA VAL A 144 -17.85 -20.89 4.82
C VAL A 144 -19.10 -20.47 4.04
N ASP A 145 -19.28 -21.02 2.86
CA ASP A 145 -20.39 -20.73 1.94
C ASP A 145 -20.50 -19.25 1.55
N HIS A 146 -19.34 -18.59 1.47
CA HIS A 146 -19.22 -17.23 0.96
C HIS A 146 -19.52 -17.20 -0.55
N MET A 147 -20.46 -16.37 -0.96
CA MET A 147 -20.83 -16.23 -2.37
C MET A 147 -20.13 -15.03 -3.01
N ASN A 148 -20.33 -13.84 -2.46
CA ASN A 148 -19.82 -12.57 -2.96
C ASN A 148 -19.68 -11.55 -1.82
N ASP A 149 -18.83 -10.55 -2.04
CA ASP A 149 -18.77 -9.38 -1.16
C ASP A 149 -19.57 -8.23 -1.80
N CYS A 150 -20.16 -7.39 -0.98
CA CYS A 150 -20.76 -6.12 -1.40
C CYS A 150 -20.10 -4.99 -0.62
N ILE A 151 -20.01 -3.81 -1.24
CA ILE A 151 -19.56 -2.60 -0.54
C ILE A 151 -20.63 -1.54 -0.55
N SER A 152 -20.73 -0.76 0.52
CA SER A 152 -21.66 0.37 0.62
C SER A 152 -21.03 1.51 1.39
N ARG A 153 -21.49 2.74 1.12
CA ARG A 153 -21.21 3.90 1.98
C ARG A 153 -22.08 3.93 3.24
N GLU A 154 -23.18 3.19 3.25
CA GLU A 154 -24.02 3.09 4.42
C GLU A 154 -23.48 2.01 5.36
N ASP A 155 -23.23 2.41 6.61
CA ASP A 155 -22.87 1.45 7.65
C ASP A 155 -24.11 0.78 8.25
N VAL A 156 -24.32 -0.50 7.92
CA VAL A 156 -25.32 -1.37 8.54
C VAL A 156 -24.71 -2.44 9.45
N SER A 157 -23.41 -2.33 9.78
CA SER A 157 -22.69 -3.39 10.48
C SER A 157 -23.26 -3.71 11.87
N GLY A 158 -23.73 -2.69 12.60
CA GLY A 158 -24.40 -2.85 13.88
C GLY A 158 -25.69 -3.69 13.76
N MET A 159 -26.52 -3.39 12.76
CA MET A 159 -27.77 -4.11 12.51
C MET A 159 -27.52 -5.59 12.17
N LEU A 160 -26.52 -5.85 11.32
CA LEU A 160 -26.14 -7.22 10.96
C LEU A 160 -25.54 -7.96 12.17
N ALA A 161 -24.76 -7.28 13.02
CA ALA A 161 -24.17 -7.89 14.21
C ALA A 161 -25.24 -8.28 15.25
N GLU A 162 -26.24 -7.43 15.46
CA GLU A 162 -27.34 -7.68 16.40
C GLU A 162 -28.18 -8.90 16.00
N GLN A 163 -28.38 -9.11 14.69
CA GLN A 163 -29.21 -10.20 14.16
C GLN A 163 -28.39 -11.45 13.75
N GLY A 164 -27.05 -11.38 13.78
CA GLY A 164 -26.18 -12.46 13.31
C GLY A 164 -26.20 -12.65 11.80
N GLY A 165 -26.49 -11.58 11.05
CA GLY A 165 -26.86 -11.61 9.64
C GLY A 165 -28.34 -11.38 9.42
N MET A 166 -28.72 -10.96 8.22
CA MET A 166 -30.12 -10.71 7.86
C MET A 166 -30.46 -11.37 6.54
N VAL A 167 -31.70 -11.83 6.41
CA VAL A 167 -32.26 -12.20 5.11
C VAL A 167 -32.27 -10.95 4.23
N PHE A 168 -31.98 -11.12 2.96
CA PHE A 168 -31.98 -10.01 2.02
C PHE A 168 -32.67 -10.36 0.70
N GLU A 169 -33.09 -9.32 -0.02
CA GLU A 169 -33.60 -9.42 -1.38
C GLU A 169 -32.99 -8.31 -2.24
N TYR A 170 -32.74 -8.60 -3.52
CA TYR A 170 -32.43 -7.58 -4.50
C TYR A 170 -33.68 -6.76 -4.80
N ALA A 171 -33.55 -5.44 -4.68
CA ALA A 171 -34.56 -4.48 -5.09
C ALA A 171 -34.22 -3.89 -6.46
N GLU A 172 -35.19 -3.18 -7.02
CA GLU A 172 -34.93 -2.32 -8.17
C GLU A 172 -33.94 -1.22 -7.76
N THR A 173 -32.80 -1.20 -8.43
CA THR A 173 -31.85 -0.09 -8.37
C THR A 173 -32.45 1.10 -9.10
N ASP A 174 -32.28 2.31 -8.54
CA ASP A 174 -32.59 3.54 -9.26
C ASP A 174 -31.81 3.57 -10.59
N PRO A 175 -32.46 3.69 -11.75
CA PRO A 175 -31.77 3.70 -13.05
C PRO A 175 -30.80 4.89 -13.21
N ASP A 176 -30.94 5.93 -12.39
CA ASP A 176 -30.07 7.11 -12.42
C ASP A 176 -28.84 6.99 -11.50
N GLU A 177 -28.74 5.92 -10.69
CA GLU A 177 -27.56 5.71 -9.84
C GLU A 177 -26.34 5.31 -10.71
N PRO A 178 -25.22 6.07 -10.63
CA PRO A 178 -24.08 5.81 -11.49
C PRO A 178 -23.24 4.61 -11.02
N PRO A 179 -22.63 3.85 -11.95
CA PRO A 179 -21.52 2.97 -11.62
C PRO A 179 -20.37 3.75 -10.98
N ILE A 180 -19.59 3.07 -10.14
CA ILE A 180 -18.42 3.65 -9.48
C ILE A 180 -17.15 2.94 -9.92
N ASP A 181 -16.06 3.69 -9.97
CA ASP A 181 -14.73 3.11 -10.14
C ASP A 181 -14.05 2.94 -8.79
N MET A 182 -13.69 1.70 -8.48
CA MET A 182 -12.95 1.34 -7.27
C MET A 182 -11.51 0.94 -7.61
N PRO A 183 -10.51 1.28 -6.78
CA PRO A 183 -9.15 0.80 -6.98
C PRO A 183 -9.09 -0.73 -6.94
N GLU A 184 -8.39 -1.38 -7.87
CA GLU A 184 -8.16 -2.84 -7.83
C GLU A 184 -7.48 -3.30 -6.53
N ALA A 185 -6.79 -2.39 -5.83
CA ALA A 185 -6.21 -2.64 -4.53
C ALA A 185 -7.25 -3.14 -3.49
N ILE A 186 -8.55 -2.83 -3.64
CA ILE A 186 -9.59 -3.33 -2.72
C ILE A 186 -9.66 -4.87 -2.69
N TYR A 187 -9.11 -5.57 -3.68
CA TYR A 187 -9.12 -7.03 -3.76
C TYR A 187 -7.82 -7.70 -3.27
N GLN A 188 -6.75 -6.94 -3.09
CA GLN A 188 -5.44 -7.47 -2.70
C GLN A 188 -5.44 -7.84 -1.22
N ARG A 189 -4.90 -9.00 -0.86
CA ARG A 189 -4.72 -9.45 0.54
C ARG A 189 -3.25 -9.56 0.90
#